data_AF-A0A4Q2DXH9-F1
#
_entry.id   AF-A0A4Q2DXH9-F1
#
_cell.length_a   1.000
_cell.length_b   1.000
_cell.length_c   1.000
_cell.angle_alpha   90.00
_cell.angle_beta   90.00
_cell.angle_gamma   90.00
#
_symmetry.space_group_name_H-M   'P 1'
#
loop_
_entity.id
_entity.type
_entity.pdbx_description
1 polymer ?
#
loop_
_entity_poly.entity_id
_entity_poly.type
_entity_poly.pdbx_seq_one_letter_code
_entity_poly.pdbx_strand_id
1 'polypeptide(L)'
;MDLVIDKNQSYEKNLATAGEFFRTFLLTSFAPTELSSILKKNLTVSIPSALAYTTWSLGVDHPSRIEAVMSKLKSTFEEVGTLEVPDGVNGPEGLFNLYLYTFGDMITTYGHYNPDQPGENRIFVDADGEAPKVHPIITSSFLTAATRKLDFMKIGDWYSMTLEGLQMGEYKGVEDKDVQEINAIAALVFFAILGAEQFASTMYSPALGETYDTVLNALKELKKRNIVRYKPAVALLERVVSDVEKRDRQERSVEEVWRELFVERRSE
;
A
#
# COMPACT_ATOMS: atom_id res chain seq x y z
N MET A 1 5.49 22.56 -13.82
CA MET A 1 6.64 22.68 -12.89
C MET A 1 7.82 21.97 -13.52
N ASP A 2 9.04 22.51 -13.49
CA ASP A 2 10.16 21.87 -14.20
C ASP A 2 11.11 21.14 -13.23
N LEU A 3 11.42 19.88 -13.55
CA LEU A 3 12.47 19.10 -12.90
C LEU A 3 13.74 19.18 -13.73
N VAL A 4 14.86 19.49 -13.08
CA VAL A 4 16.19 19.56 -13.70
C VAL A 4 17.10 18.57 -12.99
N ILE A 5 17.46 17.48 -13.68
CA ILE A 5 18.45 16.51 -13.22
C ILE A 5 19.78 16.74 -13.92
N ASP A 6 20.86 16.84 -13.14
CA ASP A 6 22.22 16.82 -13.66
C ASP A 6 22.75 15.38 -13.70
N LYS A 7 22.90 14.85 -14.91
CA LYS A 7 23.37 13.47 -15.16
C LYS A 7 24.79 13.21 -14.65
N ASN A 8 25.56 14.25 -14.32
CA ASN A 8 26.91 14.12 -13.77
C ASN A 8 26.94 14.08 -12.24
N GLN A 9 25.81 14.27 -11.57
CA GLN A 9 25.71 14.15 -10.11
C GLN A 9 25.57 12.69 -9.68
N SER A 10 25.82 12.43 -8.40
CA SER A 10 25.60 11.10 -7.82
C SER A 10 24.11 10.72 -7.81
N TYR A 11 23.86 9.42 -7.74
CA TYR A 11 22.53 8.86 -7.60
C TYR A 11 21.77 9.49 -6.43
N GLU A 12 22.38 9.58 -5.26
CA GLU A 12 21.75 10.06 -4.02
C GLU A 12 21.31 11.52 -4.13
N LYS A 13 22.12 12.36 -4.78
CA LYS A 13 21.79 13.78 -4.95
C LYS A 13 20.66 13.98 -5.97
N ASN A 14 20.67 13.22 -7.06
CA ASN A 14 19.58 13.25 -8.03
C ASN A 14 18.30 12.67 -7.43
N LEU A 15 18.40 11.61 -6.62
CA LEU A 15 17.29 11.01 -5.88
C LEU A 15 16.64 12.02 -4.93
N ALA A 16 17.44 12.73 -4.13
CA ALA A 16 16.94 13.74 -3.20
C ALA A 16 16.24 14.89 -3.95
N THR A 17 16.87 15.42 -4.99
CA THR A 17 16.33 16.51 -5.82
C THR A 17 15.00 16.11 -6.47
N ALA A 18 14.94 14.92 -7.06
CA ALA A 18 13.73 14.39 -7.66
C ALA A 18 12.65 14.10 -6.61
N GLY A 19 13.03 13.61 -5.43
CA GLY A 19 12.10 13.35 -4.33
C GLY A 19 11.41 14.61 -3.84
N GLU A 20 12.16 15.70 -3.60
CA GLU A 20 11.60 17.00 -3.22
C GLU A 20 10.63 17.54 -4.28
N PHE A 21 11.01 17.43 -5.55
CA PHE A 21 10.15 17.79 -6.67
C PHE A 21 8.85 16.98 -6.66
N PHE A 22 8.93 15.64 -6.58
CA PHE A 22 7.75 14.78 -6.65
C PHE A 22 6.84 14.96 -5.43
N ARG A 23 7.38 15.20 -4.23
CA ARG A 23 6.58 15.49 -3.03
C ARG A 23 5.64 16.66 -3.27
N THR A 24 6.12 17.71 -3.92
CA THR A 24 5.28 18.86 -4.28
C THR A 24 4.39 18.55 -5.47
N PHE A 25 4.95 17.95 -6.53
CA PHE A 25 4.27 17.71 -7.80
C PHE A 25 3.02 16.83 -7.63
N LEU A 26 3.14 15.71 -6.92
CA LEU A 26 2.02 14.77 -6.70
C LEU A 26 0.92 15.38 -5.84
N LEU A 27 1.22 16.43 -5.07
CA LEU A 27 0.25 17.21 -4.33
C LEU A 27 -0.42 18.31 -5.15
N THR A 28 0.08 18.63 -6.33
CA THR A 28 -0.61 19.54 -7.25
C THR A 28 -1.57 18.78 -8.17
N SER A 29 -2.45 19.50 -8.86
CA SER A 29 -3.23 18.92 -9.95
C SER A 29 -2.36 18.86 -11.20
N PHE A 30 -1.88 17.66 -11.55
CA PHE A 30 -1.09 17.41 -12.78
C PHE A 30 -1.86 16.57 -13.80
N ALA A 31 -1.50 16.70 -15.08
CA ALA A 31 -1.97 15.81 -16.15
C ALA A 31 -0.97 14.65 -16.37
N PRO A 32 -1.41 13.44 -16.76
CA PRO A 32 -0.50 12.34 -17.09
C PRO A 32 0.56 12.75 -18.13
N THR A 33 0.18 13.51 -19.16
CA THR A 33 1.09 14.00 -20.21
C THR A 33 2.16 14.97 -19.68
N GLU A 34 1.87 15.73 -18.62
CA GLU A 34 2.86 16.59 -17.96
C GLU A 34 3.93 15.73 -17.28
N LEU A 35 3.51 14.70 -16.53
CA LEU A 35 4.43 13.76 -15.91
C LEU A 35 5.23 12.98 -16.96
N SER A 36 4.58 12.50 -18.02
CA SER A 36 5.26 11.82 -19.14
C SER A 36 6.36 12.69 -19.75
N SER A 37 6.10 14.00 -19.92
CA SER A 37 7.10 14.96 -20.42
C SER A 37 8.29 15.10 -19.46
N ILE A 38 8.02 15.17 -18.15
CA ILE A 38 9.05 15.25 -17.11
C ILE A 38 9.94 13.99 -17.12
N LEU A 39 9.33 12.80 -17.19
CA LEU A 39 10.04 11.52 -17.23
C LEU A 39 10.93 11.42 -18.49
N LYS A 40 10.38 11.73 -19.67
CA LYS A 40 11.12 11.72 -20.95
C LYS A 40 12.35 12.63 -20.94
N LYS A 41 12.27 13.79 -20.27
CA LYS A 41 13.38 14.76 -20.20
C LYS A 41 14.48 14.37 -19.20
N ASN A 42 14.16 13.56 -18.19
CA ASN A 42 15.03 13.31 -17.04
C ASN A 42 15.42 11.82 -16.87
N LEU A 43 15.48 11.03 -17.94
CA LEU A 43 15.78 9.58 -17.90
C LEU A 43 17.13 9.26 -17.22
N THR A 44 17.09 9.00 -15.92
CA THR A 44 18.16 8.48 -15.06
C THR A 44 17.56 7.52 -14.04
N VAL A 45 18.33 6.57 -13.51
CA VAL A 45 17.83 5.58 -12.53
C VAL A 45 17.24 6.20 -11.26
N SER A 46 17.70 7.39 -10.88
CA SER A 46 17.20 8.11 -9.70
C SER A 46 15.74 8.57 -9.83
N ILE A 47 15.24 8.80 -11.05
CA ILE A 47 13.89 9.30 -11.28
C ILE A 47 12.79 8.30 -10.92
N PRO A 48 12.76 7.08 -11.48
CA PRO A 48 11.75 6.10 -11.11
C PRO A 48 11.82 5.75 -9.62
N SER A 49 13.01 5.69 -9.03
CA SER A 49 13.17 5.44 -7.59
C SER A 49 12.63 6.59 -6.73
N ALA A 50 12.95 7.84 -7.06
CA ALA A 50 12.40 9.00 -6.35
C ALA A 50 10.87 9.07 -6.44
N LEU A 51 10.32 8.76 -7.62
CA LEU A 51 8.88 8.69 -7.82
C LEU A 51 8.26 7.59 -6.95
N ALA A 52 8.87 6.41 -6.88
CA ALA A 52 8.42 5.30 -6.04
C ALA A 52 8.42 5.65 -4.54
N TYR A 53 9.54 6.17 -4.01
CA TYR A 53 9.63 6.59 -2.60
C TYR A 53 8.58 7.66 -2.27
N THR A 54 8.39 8.62 -3.17
CA THR A 54 7.41 9.69 -2.98
C THR A 54 5.98 9.15 -3.02
N THR A 55 5.66 8.23 -3.93
CA THR A 55 4.33 7.59 -3.98
C THR A 55 4.04 6.84 -2.68
N TRP A 56 5.03 6.16 -2.11
CA TRP A 56 4.87 5.50 -0.80
C TRP A 56 4.63 6.53 0.32
N SER A 57 5.45 7.59 0.40
CA SER A 57 5.28 8.68 1.39
C SER A 57 3.92 9.38 1.25
N LEU A 58 3.42 9.56 0.02
CA LEU A 58 2.09 10.13 -0.21
C LEU A 58 1.00 9.30 0.46
N GLY A 59 1.14 7.98 0.49
CA GLY A 59 0.17 7.11 1.16
C GLY A 59 0.13 7.32 2.67
N VAL A 60 1.28 7.64 3.28
CA VAL A 60 1.40 7.97 4.70
C VAL A 60 0.77 9.34 4.99
N ASP A 61 1.11 10.34 4.17
CA ASP A 61 0.81 11.75 4.49
C ASP A 61 -0.58 12.20 3.96
N HIS A 62 -1.03 11.63 2.85
CA HIS A 62 -2.24 12.06 2.11
C HIS A 62 -3.05 10.90 1.52
N PRO A 63 -3.59 10.00 2.37
CA PRO A 63 -4.23 8.76 1.94
C PRO A 63 -5.45 8.95 1.03
N SER A 64 -6.22 10.03 1.20
CA SER A 64 -7.35 10.36 0.32
C SER A 64 -6.94 10.63 -1.13
N ARG A 65 -5.65 10.83 -1.40
CA ARG A 65 -5.13 11.11 -2.74
C ARG A 65 -4.55 9.89 -3.43
N ILE A 66 -4.38 8.76 -2.73
CA ILE A 66 -3.73 7.55 -3.26
C ILE A 66 -4.40 7.13 -4.58
N GLU A 67 -5.71 6.87 -4.61
CA GLU A 67 -6.38 6.39 -5.83
C GLU A 67 -6.25 7.38 -6.99
N ALA A 68 -6.41 8.68 -6.73
CA ALA A 68 -6.33 9.72 -7.75
C ALA A 68 -4.92 9.84 -8.35
N VAL A 69 -3.87 9.80 -7.51
CA VAL A 69 -2.48 9.84 -7.97
C VAL A 69 -2.10 8.54 -8.69
N MET A 70 -2.46 7.39 -8.13
CA MET A 70 -2.15 6.08 -8.71
C MET A 70 -2.82 5.89 -10.08
N SER A 71 -4.04 6.38 -10.25
CA SER A 71 -4.71 6.39 -11.56
C SER A 71 -3.95 7.22 -12.60
N LYS A 72 -3.46 8.41 -12.22
CA LYS A 72 -2.64 9.24 -13.12
C LYS A 72 -1.28 8.62 -13.41
N LEU A 73 -0.65 7.98 -12.42
CA LEU A 73 0.60 7.23 -12.60
C LEU A 73 0.39 6.09 -13.60
N LYS A 74 -0.67 5.29 -13.45
CA LYS A 74 -1.04 4.25 -14.42
C LYS A 74 -1.10 4.80 -15.85
N SER A 75 -1.88 5.84 -16.09
CA SER A 75 -1.99 6.43 -17.42
C SER A 75 -0.67 7.02 -17.94
N THR A 76 0.17 7.54 -17.05
CA THR A 76 1.52 8.02 -17.42
C THR A 76 2.38 6.85 -17.89
N PHE A 77 2.46 5.77 -17.12
CA PHE A 77 3.26 4.59 -17.47
C PHE A 77 2.73 3.84 -18.70
N GLU A 78 1.42 3.87 -18.97
CA GLU A 78 0.87 3.39 -20.25
C GLU A 78 1.40 4.21 -21.44
N GLU A 79 1.59 5.52 -21.30
CA GLU A 79 2.15 6.39 -22.33
C GLU A 79 3.67 6.19 -22.51
N VAL A 80 4.39 5.94 -21.41
CA VAL A 80 5.86 5.85 -21.39
C VAL A 80 6.40 4.43 -21.23
N GLY A 81 5.56 3.41 -21.41
CA GLY A 81 5.86 2.03 -21.05
C GLY A 81 7.02 1.39 -21.81
N THR A 82 7.43 1.96 -22.95
CA THR A 82 8.58 1.52 -23.75
C THR A 82 9.87 2.30 -23.46
N LEU A 83 9.84 3.28 -22.56
CA LEU A 83 11.03 4.05 -22.23
C LEU A 83 12.00 3.22 -21.40
N GLU A 84 13.26 3.27 -21.82
CA GLU A 84 14.38 2.68 -21.10
C GLU A 84 15.23 3.80 -20.47
N VAL A 85 15.72 3.51 -19.27
CA VAL A 85 16.65 4.33 -18.53
C VAL A 85 18.07 3.84 -18.85
N PRO A 86 18.94 4.67 -19.45
CA PRO A 86 20.18 4.21 -20.05
C PRO A 86 21.28 3.86 -19.04
N ASP A 87 21.21 4.40 -17.82
CA ASP A 87 22.20 4.28 -16.75
C ASP A 87 21.82 3.20 -15.71
N GLY A 88 21.02 2.20 -16.10
CA GLY A 88 20.71 1.04 -15.27
C GLY A 88 21.97 0.25 -14.87
N VAL A 89 21.93 -0.36 -13.68
CA VAL A 89 23.09 -1.09 -13.08
C VAL A 89 23.62 -2.19 -14.02
N ASN A 90 22.72 -2.82 -14.79
CA ASN A 90 23.05 -3.90 -15.73
C ASN A 90 22.90 -3.49 -17.21
N GLY A 91 22.89 -2.18 -17.50
CA GLY A 91 22.55 -1.63 -18.81
C GLY A 91 21.15 -1.01 -18.86
N PRO A 92 20.62 -0.68 -20.06
CA PRO A 92 19.31 -0.07 -20.20
C PRO A 92 18.20 -0.92 -19.56
N GLU A 93 17.35 -0.28 -18.76
CA GLU A 93 16.26 -0.96 -18.05
C GLU A 93 14.94 -0.19 -18.22
N GLY A 94 13.82 -0.92 -18.32
CA GLY A 94 12.50 -0.31 -18.47
C GLY A 94 12.15 0.59 -17.29
N LEU A 95 11.74 1.83 -17.59
CA LEU A 95 11.42 2.84 -16.58
C LEU A 95 10.32 2.38 -15.60
N PHE A 96 9.31 1.67 -16.11
CA PHE A 96 8.25 1.10 -15.27
C PHE A 96 8.77 -0.03 -14.36
N ASN A 97 9.71 -0.86 -14.83
CA ASN A 97 10.28 -1.93 -14.01
C ASN A 97 11.08 -1.37 -12.84
N LEU A 98 11.92 -0.36 -13.07
CA LEU A 98 12.67 0.33 -12.01
C LEU A 98 11.74 0.94 -10.95
N TYR A 99 10.63 1.56 -11.39
CA TYR A 99 9.61 2.09 -10.49
C TYR A 99 8.94 0.97 -9.69
N LEU A 100 8.51 -0.10 -10.37
CA LEU A 100 7.84 -1.25 -9.77
C LEU A 100 8.73 -1.95 -8.75
N TYR A 101 10.00 -2.18 -9.05
CA TYR A 101 10.95 -2.79 -8.11
C TYR A 101 11.16 -1.92 -6.88
N THR A 102 11.45 -0.62 -7.07
CA THR A 102 11.63 0.28 -5.92
C THR A 102 10.36 0.39 -5.06
N PHE A 103 9.19 0.51 -5.70
CA PHE A 103 7.92 0.60 -4.99
C PHE A 103 7.55 -0.71 -4.31
N GLY A 104 7.78 -1.84 -4.97
CA GLY A 104 7.61 -3.19 -4.42
C GLY A 104 8.49 -3.41 -3.20
N ASP A 105 9.78 -3.08 -3.28
CA ASP A 105 10.73 -3.21 -2.17
C ASP A 105 10.28 -2.39 -0.95
N MET A 106 9.72 -1.19 -1.16
CA MET A 106 9.13 -0.42 -0.07
C MET A 106 7.94 -1.14 0.57
N ILE A 107 7.03 -1.70 -0.23
CA ILE A 107 5.90 -2.47 0.30
C ILE A 107 6.39 -3.73 1.03
N THR A 108 7.34 -4.48 0.48
CA THR A 108 7.87 -5.69 1.14
C THR A 108 8.58 -5.33 2.45
N THR A 109 9.38 -4.26 2.45
CA THR A 109 10.15 -3.83 3.62
C THR A 109 9.25 -3.34 4.77
N TYR A 110 8.19 -2.59 4.44
CA TYR A 110 7.35 -1.93 5.45
C TYR A 110 5.97 -2.61 5.64
N GLY A 111 5.61 -3.55 4.79
CA GLY A 111 4.34 -4.27 4.79
C GLY A 111 4.31 -5.49 5.71
N HIS A 112 5.48 -5.91 6.20
CA HIS A 112 5.63 -7.06 7.08
C HIS A 112 6.31 -6.66 8.39
N TYR A 113 5.96 -7.38 9.46
CA TYR A 113 6.63 -7.21 10.73
C TYR A 113 8.06 -7.77 10.66
N ASN A 114 9.04 -6.95 11.04
CA ASN A 114 10.44 -7.37 11.15
C ASN A 114 10.88 -7.35 12.63
N PRO A 115 11.11 -8.53 13.25
CA PRO A 115 11.50 -8.62 14.66
C PRO A 115 12.91 -8.06 14.94
N ASP A 116 13.76 -7.96 13.91
CA ASP A 116 15.15 -7.48 14.04
C ASP A 116 15.25 -5.95 13.99
N GLN A 117 14.15 -5.27 13.65
CA GLN A 117 14.04 -3.83 13.78
C GLN A 117 13.31 -3.53 15.10
N PRO A 118 13.67 -2.46 15.84
CA PRO A 118 12.92 -2.03 17.01
C PRO A 118 11.52 -1.61 16.55
N GLY A 119 10.62 -2.60 16.46
CA GLY A 119 9.31 -2.45 15.87
C GLY A 119 8.44 -1.55 16.73
N GLU A 120 7.82 -0.58 16.07
CA GLU A 120 6.76 0.22 16.68
C GLU A 120 5.51 -0.65 16.79
N ASN A 121 5.31 -1.30 17.93
CA ASN A 121 4.15 -2.15 18.18
C ASN A 121 2.90 -1.30 18.50
N ARG A 122 2.69 -0.21 17.77
CA ARG A 122 1.59 0.74 17.97
C ARG A 122 0.97 1.09 16.63
N ILE A 123 -0.36 1.16 16.61
CA ILE A 123 -1.13 1.60 15.42
C ILE A 123 -0.73 3.02 15.00
N PHE A 124 -0.43 3.87 15.99
CA PHE A 124 0.08 5.21 15.79
C PHE A 124 1.53 5.29 16.24
N VAL A 125 2.36 5.75 15.32
CA VAL A 125 3.79 5.94 15.45
C VAL A 125 4.04 7.40 15.80
N ASP A 126 4.68 7.63 16.95
CA ASP A 126 5.08 8.97 17.35
C ASP A 126 6.18 9.46 16.39
N ALA A 127 6.01 10.65 15.82
CA ALA A 127 7.03 11.32 15.03
C ALA A 127 7.46 12.60 15.77
N ASP A 128 8.77 12.76 15.98
CA ASP A 128 9.33 13.87 16.78
C ASP A 128 8.83 15.25 16.31
N GLY A 129 7.90 15.84 17.06
CA GLY A 129 7.31 17.16 16.75
C GLY A 129 6.29 17.19 15.62
N GLU A 130 5.91 16.03 15.07
CA GLU A 130 4.87 15.89 14.03
C GLU A 130 3.61 15.21 14.58
N ALA A 131 2.51 15.26 13.81
CA ALA A 131 1.34 14.46 14.12
C ALA A 131 1.69 12.96 14.03
N PRO A 132 1.19 12.10 14.95
CA PRO A 132 1.43 10.66 14.89
C PRO A 132 1.02 10.08 13.54
N LYS A 133 1.88 9.22 12.98
CA LYS A 133 1.67 8.57 11.68
C LYS A 133 1.05 7.19 11.88
N VAL A 134 0.27 6.72 10.91
CA VAL A 134 -0.28 5.36 10.95
C VAL A 134 0.83 4.35 10.65
N HIS A 135 0.81 3.22 11.36
CA HIS A 135 1.81 2.17 11.23
C HIS A 135 2.07 1.77 9.75
N PRO A 136 3.33 1.61 9.32
CA PRO A 136 3.69 1.34 7.93
C PRO A 136 3.00 0.12 7.31
N ILE A 137 2.80 -0.97 8.06
CA ILE A 137 2.07 -2.16 7.57
C ILE A 137 0.65 -1.82 7.11
N ILE A 138 -0.07 -0.98 7.86
CA ILE A 138 -1.43 -0.57 7.49
C ILE A 138 -1.38 0.36 6.28
N THR A 139 -0.43 1.30 6.23
CA THR A 139 -0.26 2.18 5.06
C THR A 139 0.06 1.38 3.78
N SER A 140 0.94 0.39 3.88
CA SER A 140 1.28 -0.52 2.79
C SER A 140 0.06 -1.29 2.28
N SER A 141 -0.88 -1.68 3.16
CA SER A 141 -2.10 -2.37 2.71
C SER A 141 -3.04 -1.45 1.92
N PHE A 142 -3.17 -0.17 2.30
CA PHE A 142 -3.91 0.81 1.52
C PHE A 142 -3.31 1.03 0.13
N LEU A 143 -1.99 1.23 0.05
CA LEU A 143 -1.27 1.40 -1.21
C LEU A 143 -1.43 0.16 -2.10
N THR A 144 -1.24 -1.04 -1.55
CA THR A 144 -1.35 -2.30 -2.28
C THR A 144 -2.78 -2.60 -2.73
N ALA A 145 -3.78 -2.30 -1.89
CA ALA A 145 -5.18 -2.43 -2.26
C ALA A 145 -5.53 -1.47 -3.41
N ALA A 146 -5.05 -0.22 -3.36
CA ALA A 146 -5.26 0.73 -4.44
C ALA A 146 -4.62 0.29 -5.76
N THR A 147 -3.38 -0.24 -5.73
CA THR A 147 -2.70 -0.70 -6.95
C THR A 147 -3.45 -1.87 -7.60
N ARG A 148 -3.99 -2.77 -6.78
CA ARG A 148 -4.74 -3.94 -7.22
C ARG A 148 -6.11 -3.56 -7.76
N LYS A 149 -6.84 -2.67 -7.06
CA LYS A 149 -8.13 -2.15 -7.49
C LYS A 149 -8.06 -1.45 -8.84
N LEU A 150 -6.99 -0.68 -9.07
CA LEU A 150 -6.76 0.04 -10.33
C LEU A 150 -6.20 -0.85 -11.45
N ASP A 151 -5.90 -2.13 -11.18
CA ASP A 151 -5.14 -3.02 -12.07
C ASP A 151 -3.89 -2.32 -12.63
N PHE A 152 -3.16 -1.63 -11.75
CA PHE A 152 -1.97 -0.89 -12.14
C PHE A 152 -0.72 -1.77 -12.01
N MET A 153 -0.58 -2.47 -10.89
CA MET A 153 0.58 -3.30 -10.57
C MET A 153 0.16 -4.55 -9.81
N LYS A 154 0.79 -5.68 -10.15
CA LYS A 154 0.67 -6.93 -9.38
C LYS A 154 1.80 -6.98 -8.36
N ILE A 155 1.52 -6.45 -7.18
CA ILE A 155 2.37 -6.65 -6.01
C ILE A 155 2.03 -8.03 -5.45
N GLY A 156 3.02 -8.87 -5.09
CA GLY A 156 2.76 -10.21 -4.56
C GLY A 156 2.32 -10.20 -3.10
N ASP A 157 2.78 -9.22 -2.34
CA ASP A 157 2.71 -9.17 -0.87
C ASP A 157 1.31 -9.04 -0.29
N TRP A 158 0.28 -8.66 -1.07
CA TRP A 158 -1.10 -8.64 -0.55
C TRP A 158 -1.51 -10.01 0.01
N TYR A 159 -1.01 -11.10 -0.57
CA TYR A 159 -1.37 -12.45 -0.16
C TYR A 159 -0.74 -12.78 1.20
N SER A 160 0.58 -12.57 1.36
CA SER A 160 1.28 -12.79 2.63
C SER A 160 0.75 -11.88 3.73
N MET A 161 0.59 -10.57 3.46
CA MET A 161 0.05 -9.60 4.42
C MET A 161 -1.35 -10.02 4.92
N THR A 162 -2.19 -10.51 4.01
CA THR A 162 -3.54 -10.96 4.40
C THR A 162 -3.49 -12.24 5.22
N LEU A 163 -2.68 -13.24 4.83
CA LEU A 163 -2.54 -14.47 5.61
C LEU A 163 -1.96 -14.21 7.01
N GLU A 164 -1.01 -13.27 7.14
CA GLU A 164 -0.50 -12.79 8.41
C GLU A 164 -1.61 -12.18 9.28
N GLY A 165 -2.39 -11.26 8.72
CA GLY A 165 -3.48 -10.62 9.45
C GLY A 165 -4.61 -11.57 9.84
N LEU A 166 -4.89 -12.59 9.01
CA LEU A 166 -5.87 -13.63 9.30
C LEU A 166 -5.32 -14.74 10.22
N GLN A 167 -4.03 -14.75 10.52
CA GLN A 167 -3.35 -15.83 11.25
C GLN A 167 -3.61 -17.20 10.60
N MET A 168 -3.39 -17.28 9.28
CA MET A 168 -3.62 -18.47 8.47
C MET A 168 -2.30 -19.08 7.98
N GLY A 169 -2.34 -20.37 7.63
CA GLY A 169 -1.17 -21.10 7.12
C GLY A 169 0.03 -21.07 8.07
N GLU A 170 1.20 -20.76 7.52
CA GLU A 170 2.49 -20.65 8.22
C GLU A 170 2.59 -19.42 9.13
N TYR A 171 1.65 -18.47 9.02
CA TYR A 171 1.66 -17.20 9.74
C TYR A 171 0.90 -17.23 11.07
N LYS A 172 0.57 -18.44 11.56
CA LYS A 172 -0.01 -18.68 12.88
C LYS A 172 1.05 -18.55 13.98
N GLY A 173 1.61 -17.36 14.23
CA GLY A 173 2.81 -17.36 15.09
C GLY A 173 3.38 -16.07 15.66
N VAL A 174 2.83 -14.88 15.40
CA VAL A 174 3.37 -13.69 16.07
C VAL A 174 2.90 -13.67 17.53
N GLU A 175 3.80 -13.74 18.52
CA GLU A 175 3.39 -13.71 19.94
C GLU A 175 2.89 -12.33 20.39
N ASP A 176 3.39 -11.27 19.75
CA ASP A 176 3.02 -9.89 20.07
C ASP A 176 1.59 -9.56 19.63
N LYS A 177 0.74 -9.23 20.61
CA LYS A 177 -0.68 -8.92 20.39
C LYS A 177 -0.90 -7.62 19.62
N ASP A 178 -0.05 -6.63 19.80
CA ASP A 178 -0.18 -5.35 19.12
C ASP A 178 0.20 -5.51 17.64
N VAL A 179 1.23 -6.33 17.35
CA VAL A 179 1.57 -6.71 15.97
C VAL A 179 0.47 -7.53 15.30
N GLN A 180 -0.10 -8.52 16.01
CA GLN A 180 -1.25 -9.28 15.51
C GLN A 180 -2.42 -8.36 15.13
N GLU A 181 -2.68 -7.34 15.95
CA GLU A 181 -3.72 -6.36 15.69
C GLU A 181 -3.43 -5.50 14.47
N ILE A 182 -2.20 -4.98 14.32
CA ILE A 182 -1.75 -4.20 13.17
C ILE A 182 -1.93 -5.00 11.87
N ASN A 183 -1.48 -6.25 11.85
CA ASN A 183 -1.62 -7.14 10.70
C ASN A 183 -3.09 -7.45 10.39
N ALA A 184 -3.90 -7.68 11.43
CA ALA A 184 -5.34 -7.89 11.26
C ALA A 184 -6.02 -6.66 10.64
N ILE A 185 -5.67 -5.44 11.08
CA ILE A 185 -6.19 -4.20 10.47
C ILE A 185 -5.77 -4.11 9.00
N ALA A 186 -4.51 -4.41 8.69
CA ALA A 186 -4.02 -4.41 7.31
C ALA A 186 -4.79 -5.39 6.41
N ALA A 187 -5.08 -6.61 6.89
CA ALA A 187 -5.93 -7.57 6.17
C ALA A 187 -7.35 -7.04 5.93
N LEU A 188 -7.97 -6.41 6.95
CA LEU A 188 -9.31 -5.84 6.83
C LEU A 188 -9.41 -4.72 5.78
N VAL A 189 -8.35 -3.93 5.60
CA VAL A 189 -8.27 -2.91 4.55
C VAL A 189 -8.43 -3.54 3.17
N PHE A 190 -7.78 -4.68 2.90
CA PHE A 190 -7.93 -5.37 1.61
C PHE A 190 -9.36 -5.83 1.35
N PHE A 191 -10.00 -6.50 2.32
CA PHE A 191 -11.41 -6.92 2.19
C PHE A 191 -12.34 -5.73 1.94
N ALA A 192 -12.13 -4.62 2.64
CA ALA A 192 -12.99 -3.45 2.53
C ALA A 192 -12.83 -2.73 1.18
N ILE A 193 -11.61 -2.59 0.67
CA ILE A 193 -11.34 -1.86 -0.58
C ILE A 193 -11.67 -2.71 -1.81
N LEU A 194 -11.27 -3.98 -1.81
CA LEU A 194 -11.35 -4.87 -2.97
C LEU A 194 -12.66 -5.65 -3.08
N GLY A 195 -13.59 -5.44 -2.14
CA GLY A 195 -14.83 -6.19 -2.03
C GLY A 195 -14.63 -7.51 -1.27
N ALA A 196 -15.48 -7.73 -0.27
CA ALA A 196 -15.29 -8.81 0.69
C ALA A 196 -15.37 -10.20 0.05
N GLU A 197 -16.36 -10.43 -0.83
CA GLU A 197 -16.53 -11.71 -1.53
C GLU A 197 -15.41 -11.98 -2.53
N GLN A 198 -15.08 -11.01 -3.38
CA GLN A 198 -14.03 -11.16 -4.39
C GLN A 198 -12.70 -11.44 -3.71
N PHE A 199 -12.36 -10.68 -2.67
CA PHE A 199 -11.10 -10.85 -1.99
C PHE A 199 -11.02 -12.18 -1.23
N ALA A 200 -12.07 -12.55 -0.48
CA ALA A 200 -12.15 -13.86 0.17
C ALA A 200 -11.96 -15.02 -0.83
N SER A 201 -12.51 -14.87 -2.04
CA SER A 201 -12.41 -15.87 -3.08
C SER A 201 -11.00 -16.05 -3.65
N THR A 202 -10.12 -15.06 -3.46
CA THR A 202 -8.72 -15.13 -3.86
C THR A 202 -7.78 -15.66 -2.78
N MET A 203 -8.27 -15.84 -1.55
CA MET A 203 -7.43 -16.13 -0.38
C MET A 203 -7.40 -17.60 0.04
N TYR A 204 -8.34 -18.43 -0.39
CA TYR A 204 -8.32 -19.85 -0.04
C TYR A 204 -7.55 -20.67 -1.09
N SER A 205 -6.81 -21.68 -0.63
CA SER A 205 -6.17 -22.67 -1.51
C SER A 205 -6.91 -24.01 -1.46
N PRO A 206 -7.66 -24.39 -2.53
CA PRO A 206 -8.27 -25.71 -2.61
C PRO A 206 -7.26 -26.86 -2.53
N ALA A 207 -6.02 -26.61 -3.00
CA ALA A 207 -4.93 -27.57 -2.94
C ALA A 207 -4.48 -27.86 -1.49
N LEU A 208 -4.71 -26.93 -0.57
CA LEU A 208 -4.47 -27.10 0.87
C LEU A 208 -5.74 -27.50 1.65
N GLY A 209 -6.84 -27.80 0.94
CA GLY A 209 -8.14 -28.11 1.55
C GLY A 209 -8.84 -26.89 2.15
N GLU A 210 -8.39 -25.68 1.83
CA GLU A 210 -9.01 -24.45 2.30
C GLU A 210 -10.18 -24.06 1.40
N THR A 211 -11.22 -23.51 2.01
CA THR A 211 -12.42 -23.07 1.31
C THR A 211 -12.72 -21.61 1.65
N TYR A 212 -13.72 -21.05 0.99
CA TYR A 212 -14.29 -19.76 1.35
C TYR A 212 -14.66 -19.69 2.86
N ASP A 213 -15.16 -20.79 3.42
CA ASP A 213 -15.52 -20.86 4.85
C ASP A 213 -14.28 -20.84 5.75
N THR A 214 -13.12 -21.30 5.27
CA THR A 214 -11.86 -21.17 6.03
C THR A 214 -11.53 -19.69 6.27
N VAL A 215 -11.67 -18.84 5.24
CA VAL A 215 -11.43 -17.40 5.35
C VAL A 215 -12.45 -16.74 6.29
N LEU A 216 -13.73 -17.08 6.15
CA LEU A 216 -14.79 -16.57 7.04
C LEU A 216 -14.55 -16.98 8.50
N ASN A 217 -14.14 -18.23 8.74
CA ASN A 217 -13.83 -18.71 10.08
C ASN A 217 -12.61 -17.99 10.67
N ALA A 218 -11.58 -17.70 9.86
CA ALA A 218 -10.43 -16.92 10.32
C ALA A 218 -10.85 -15.51 10.78
N LEU A 219 -11.66 -14.80 9.98
CA LEU A 219 -12.21 -13.48 10.36
C LEU A 219 -13.02 -13.56 11.68
N LYS A 220 -13.86 -14.59 11.84
CA LYS A 220 -14.62 -14.81 13.09
C LYS A 220 -13.72 -15.10 14.28
N GLU A 221 -12.63 -15.84 14.09
CA GLU A 221 -11.65 -16.11 15.14
C GLU A 221 -10.89 -14.85 15.57
N LEU A 222 -10.60 -13.90 14.66
CA LEU A 222 -10.04 -12.59 15.04
C LEU A 222 -10.95 -11.87 16.05
N LYS A 223 -12.27 -11.91 15.82
CA LYS A 223 -13.28 -11.34 16.74
C LYS A 223 -13.32 -12.11 18.06
N LYS A 224 -13.47 -13.43 17.99
CA LYS A 224 -13.63 -14.30 19.17
C LYS A 224 -12.42 -14.29 20.10
N ARG A 225 -11.21 -14.19 19.55
CA ARG A 225 -9.96 -14.12 20.32
C ARG A 225 -9.59 -12.69 20.75
N ASN A 226 -10.41 -11.70 20.40
CA ASN A 226 -10.19 -10.29 20.71
C ASN A 226 -8.82 -9.79 20.19
N ILE A 227 -8.49 -10.16 18.96
CA ILE A 227 -7.24 -9.74 18.29
C ILE A 227 -7.32 -8.26 17.92
N VAL A 228 -8.42 -7.85 17.31
CA VAL A 228 -8.69 -6.44 16.98
C VAL A 228 -9.38 -5.78 18.16
N ARG A 229 -8.76 -4.75 18.73
CA ARG A 229 -9.19 -4.02 19.95
C ARG A 229 -9.47 -2.55 19.67
N TYR A 230 -8.81 -1.98 18.67
CA TYR A 230 -8.97 -0.60 18.21
C TYR A 230 -10.39 -0.42 17.67
N LYS A 231 -11.17 0.40 18.37
CA LYS A 231 -12.62 0.49 18.21
C LYS A 231 -13.08 0.70 16.75
N PRO A 232 -12.48 1.61 15.95
CA PRO A 232 -12.83 1.73 14.54
C PRO A 232 -12.57 0.47 13.72
N ALA A 233 -11.46 -0.23 13.98
CA ALA A 233 -11.14 -1.49 13.32
C ALA A 233 -12.04 -2.64 13.77
N VAL A 234 -12.54 -2.64 15.02
CA VAL A 234 -13.57 -3.60 15.47
C VAL A 234 -14.82 -3.44 14.63
N ALA A 235 -15.29 -2.21 14.42
CA ALA A 235 -16.45 -1.94 13.57
C ALA A 235 -16.20 -2.38 12.11
N LEU A 236 -15.00 -2.15 11.58
CA LEU A 236 -14.61 -2.63 10.25
C LEU A 236 -14.61 -4.17 10.17
N LEU A 237 -14.08 -4.86 11.18
CA LEU A 237 -14.09 -6.32 11.27
C LEU A 237 -15.51 -6.88 11.26
N GLU A 238 -16.42 -6.29 12.05
CA GLU A 238 -17.82 -6.73 12.08
C GLU A 238 -18.51 -6.56 10.72
N ARG A 239 -18.23 -5.44 10.04
CA ARG A 239 -18.73 -5.21 8.69
C ARG A 239 -18.15 -6.22 7.71
N VAL A 240 -16.84 -6.40 7.66
CA VAL A 240 -16.17 -7.35 6.75
C VAL A 240 -16.69 -8.78 6.98
N VAL A 241 -16.86 -9.21 8.24
CA VAL A 241 -17.46 -10.52 8.54
C VAL A 241 -18.87 -10.61 7.95
N SER A 242 -19.72 -9.60 8.19
CA SER A 242 -21.07 -9.58 7.62
C SER A 242 -21.07 -9.58 6.08
N ASP A 243 -20.13 -8.87 5.46
CA ASP A 243 -20.04 -8.74 4.00
C ASP A 243 -19.58 -10.05 3.37
N VAL A 244 -18.59 -10.72 3.96
CA VAL A 244 -18.16 -12.08 3.55
C VAL A 244 -19.31 -13.08 3.71
N GLU A 245 -20.06 -13.04 4.82
CA GLU A 245 -21.23 -13.91 5.04
C GLU A 245 -22.33 -13.71 4.00
N LYS A 246 -22.61 -12.44 3.65
CA LYS A 246 -23.62 -12.06 2.66
C LYS A 246 -23.13 -12.20 1.22
N ARG A 247 -21.85 -12.50 1.01
CA ARG A 247 -21.18 -12.50 -0.30
C ARG A 247 -21.30 -11.14 -0.98
N ASP A 248 -21.15 -10.07 -0.20
CA ASP A 248 -21.17 -8.70 -0.71
C ASP A 248 -19.92 -8.45 -1.57
N ARG A 249 -20.18 -7.84 -2.72
CA ARG A 249 -19.22 -7.52 -3.76
C ARG A 249 -18.81 -6.05 -3.78
N GLN A 250 -19.43 -5.24 -2.93
CA GLN A 250 -19.25 -3.80 -2.95
C GLN A 250 -17.81 -3.43 -2.58
N GLU A 251 -17.09 -2.86 -3.55
CA GLU A 251 -15.81 -2.20 -3.32
C GLU A 251 -16.02 -0.84 -2.64
N ARG A 252 -15.00 -0.40 -1.91
CA ARG A 252 -14.96 0.92 -1.27
C ARG A 252 -13.70 1.67 -1.68
N SER A 253 -13.77 2.99 -1.67
CA SER A 253 -12.59 3.82 -1.92
C SER A 253 -11.61 3.77 -0.75
N VAL A 254 -10.33 3.98 -1.06
CA VAL A 254 -9.28 4.19 -0.05
C VAL A 254 -9.69 5.27 0.96
N GLU A 255 -10.23 6.40 0.48
CA GLU A 255 -10.63 7.52 1.33
C GLU A 255 -11.72 7.14 2.33
N GLU A 256 -12.73 6.38 1.91
CA GLU A 256 -13.82 5.94 2.78
C GLU A 256 -13.33 5.00 3.89
N VAL A 257 -12.47 4.04 3.56
CA VAL A 257 -11.92 3.09 4.53
C VAL A 257 -10.95 3.79 5.48
N TRP A 258 -10.12 4.70 4.96
CA TRP A 258 -9.23 5.53 5.79
C TRP A 258 -10.01 6.37 6.79
N ARG A 259 -11.06 7.06 6.34
CA ARG A 259 -11.92 7.88 7.21
C ARG A 259 -12.59 7.04 8.29
N GLU A 260 -13.11 5.86 7.95
CA GLU A 260 -13.73 4.98 8.95
C GLU A 260 -12.74 4.53 10.03
N LEU A 261 -11.47 4.29 9.67
CA LEU A 261 -10.45 3.82 10.62
C LEU A 261 -9.81 4.93 11.46
N PHE A 262 -9.55 6.11 10.89
CA PHE A 262 -8.64 7.08 11.52
C PHE A 262 -9.21 8.49 11.68
N VAL A 263 -10.36 8.79 11.06
CA VAL A 263 -10.99 10.10 11.19
C VAL A 263 -12.24 9.93 12.05
N GLU A 264 -12.21 10.49 13.27
CA GLU A 264 -13.40 10.47 14.12
C GLU A 264 -14.59 11.05 13.35
N ARG A 265 -15.67 10.26 13.22
CA ARG A 265 -16.98 10.83 12.92
C ARG A 265 -17.27 11.76 14.10
N ARG A 266 -17.14 13.07 13.88
CA ARG A 266 -17.71 14.05 14.81
C ARG A 266 -19.19 13.68 14.93
N SER A 267 -19.56 13.15 16.08
CA SER A 267 -20.96 12.91 16.43
C SER A 267 -21.67 14.24 16.30
N GLU A 268 -22.58 14.35 15.33
CA GLU A 268 -23.69 15.31 15.40
C GLU A 268 -24.68 14.87 16.48
#